data_AF-A0A925DSM2-F1
#
_entry.id   AF-A0A925DSM2-F1
#
_cell.length_a   1.000
_cell.length_b   1.000
_cell.length_c   1.000
_cell.angle_alpha   90.00
_cell.angle_beta   90.00
_cell.angle_gamma   90.00
#
_symmetry.space_group_name_H-M   'P 1'
#
loop_
_entity.id
_entity.type
_entity.pdbx_description
1 polymer ?
#
loop_
_entity_poly.entity_id
_entity_poly.type
_entity_poly.pdbx_seq_one_letter_code
_entity_poly.pdbx_strand_id
1 'polypeptide(L)'
;MAVNLRKSIKILIVCLSGLLYIFSLTKNCYCETDSCAGSLPVAIFGFVGAFNYGQTYLVWLANPLLWASWVFIFFKPKVSVFLSVLAFLIALAFLLCVDIKDPNTGVYHKIISREAGYWLWLSSIGTMLLGTIMVREKKSENTIP
;
A
#
# COMPACT_ATOMS: atom_id res chain seq x y z
N MET A 1 -5.29 30.09 -11.23
CA MET A 1 -6.41 29.16 -10.91
C MET A 1 -6.00 27.68 -11.06
N ALA A 2 -5.43 27.25 -12.21
CA ALA A 2 -5.06 25.84 -12.47
C ALA A 2 -4.02 25.23 -11.50
N VAL A 3 -3.05 26.03 -11.02
CA VAL A 3 -2.03 25.57 -10.05
C VAL A 3 -2.67 25.17 -8.71
N ASN A 4 -3.62 25.97 -8.21
CA ASN A 4 -4.33 25.69 -6.97
C ASN A 4 -5.20 24.43 -7.11
N LEU A 5 -5.89 24.27 -8.25
CA LEU A 5 -6.70 23.08 -8.51
C LEU A 5 -5.86 21.79 -8.52
N ARG A 6 -4.68 21.80 -9.16
CA ARG A 6 -3.80 20.62 -9.19
C ARG A 6 -3.26 20.27 -7.82
N LYS A 7 -2.91 21.27 -7.01
CA LYS A 7 -2.49 21.07 -5.62
C LYS A 7 -3.62 20.43 -4.82
N SER A 8 -4.85 20.94 -4.94
CA SER A 8 -6.02 20.37 -4.28
C SER A 8 -6.30 18.93 -4.70
N ILE A 9 -6.16 18.57 -5.97
CA ILE A 9 -6.32 17.19 -6.44
C ILE A 9 -5.30 16.25 -5.79
N LYS A 10 -4.02 16.66 -5.72
CA LYS A 10 -2.98 15.85 -5.06
C LYS A 10 -3.29 15.64 -3.57
N ILE A 11 -3.71 16.70 -2.89
CA ILE A 11 -4.11 16.63 -1.48
C ILE A 11 -5.30 15.67 -1.33
N LEU A 12 -6.32 15.80 -2.17
CA LEU A 12 -7.49 14.92 -2.14
C LEU A 12 -7.12 13.44 -2.31
N ILE A 13 -6.25 13.12 -3.29
CA ILE A 13 -5.77 11.74 -3.51
C ILE A 13 -5.07 11.19 -2.26
N VAL A 14 -4.15 11.96 -1.68
CA VAL A 14 -3.42 11.55 -0.47
C VAL A 14 -4.36 11.41 0.72
N CYS A 15 -5.32 12.32 0.89
CA CYS A 15 -6.32 12.23 1.95
C CYS A 15 -7.21 10.99 1.81
N LEU A 16 -7.73 10.70 0.61
CA LEU A 16 -8.55 9.51 0.36
C LEU A 16 -7.77 8.22 0.61
N SER A 17 -6.55 8.13 0.04
CA SER A 17 -5.65 7.00 0.27
C SER A 17 -5.31 6.85 1.75
N GLY A 18 -4.98 7.96 2.43
CA GLY A 18 -4.67 7.98 3.85
C GLY A 18 -5.85 7.58 4.75
N LEU A 19 -7.07 8.01 4.45
CA LEU A 19 -8.26 7.61 5.19
C LEU A 19 -8.53 6.10 5.05
N LEU A 20 -8.47 5.57 3.83
CA LEU A 20 -8.60 4.13 3.58
C LEU A 20 -7.52 3.34 4.35
N TYR A 21 -6.28 3.84 4.33
CA TYR A 21 -5.18 3.25 5.07
C TYR A 21 -5.44 3.25 6.57
N ILE A 22 -5.80 4.39 7.16
CA ILE A 22 -6.09 4.50 8.59
C ILE A 22 -7.24 3.57 9.00
N PHE A 23 -8.31 3.49 8.21
CA PHE A 23 -9.41 2.55 8.48
C PHE A 23 -8.94 1.10 8.40
N SER A 24 -8.04 0.77 7.46
CA SER A 24 -7.47 -0.56 7.34
C SER A 24 -6.74 -0.98 8.61
N LEU A 25 -5.98 -0.07 9.24
CA LEU A 25 -5.22 -0.32 10.46
C LEU A 25 -6.08 -0.78 11.65
N THR A 26 -7.37 -0.42 11.67
CA THR A 26 -8.31 -0.79 12.73
C THR A 26 -8.87 -2.21 12.62
N LYS A 27 -8.59 -2.92 11.52
CA LYS A 27 -9.15 -4.23 11.20
C LYS A 27 -8.06 -5.30 11.11
N ASN A 28 -8.46 -6.56 11.13
CA ASN A 28 -7.57 -7.67 10.77
C ASN A 28 -7.25 -7.63 9.28
N CYS A 29 -6.02 -7.98 8.91
CA CYS A 29 -5.57 -8.01 7.52
C CYS A 29 -5.69 -9.42 6.90
N TYR A 30 -5.41 -10.46 7.67
CA TYR A 30 -5.60 -11.84 7.25
C TYR A 30 -5.82 -12.74 8.46
N CYS A 31 -6.35 -13.92 8.23
CA CYS A 31 -6.44 -14.96 9.24
C CYS A 31 -5.66 -16.21 8.81
N GLU A 32 -5.12 -16.86 9.83
CA GLU A 32 -4.48 -18.16 9.81
C GLU A 32 -5.42 -19.19 10.44
N THR A 33 -5.04 -20.48 10.47
CA THR A 33 -5.86 -21.55 11.05
C THR A 33 -6.32 -21.27 12.48
N ASP A 34 -5.45 -20.67 13.31
CA ASP A 34 -5.65 -20.55 14.75
C ASP A 34 -5.81 -19.11 15.25
N SER A 35 -5.55 -18.11 14.40
CA SER A 35 -5.56 -16.70 14.81
C SER A 35 -5.72 -15.74 13.63
N CYS A 36 -5.94 -14.46 13.91
CA CYS A 36 -5.97 -13.41 12.90
C CYS A 36 -4.95 -12.32 13.21
N ALA A 37 -4.28 -11.83 12.17
CA ALA A 37 -3.31 -10.77 12.29
C ALA A 37 -3.98 -9.39 12.16
N GLY A 38 -3.78 -8.54 13.17
CA GLY A 38 -4.17 -7.14 13.12
C GLY A 38 -3.37 -6.37 12.07
N SER A 39 -4.01 -5.45 11.35
CA SER A 39 -3.34 -4.67 10.30
C SER A 39 -2.30 -3.70 10.87
N LEU A 40 -2.52 -3.13 12.05
CA LEU A 40 -1.62 -2.15 12.65
C LEU A 40 -0.21 -2.72 12.98
N PRO A 41 -0.06 -3.84 13.72
CA PRO A 41 1.26 -4.42 13.97
C PRO A 41 2.00 -4.77 12.67
N VAL A 42 1.27 -5.34 11.72
CA VAL A 42 1.82 -5.74 10.42
C VAL A 42 2.25 -4.53 9.58
N ALA A 43 1.52 -3.43 9.65
CA ALA A 43 1.89 -2.19 8.97
C ALA A 43 3.21 -1.59 9.48
N ILE A 44 3.44 -1.65 10.80
CA ILE A 44 4.62 -1.07 11.46
C ILE A 44 5.83 -2.01 11.38
N PHE A 45 5.63 -3.32 11.59
CA PHE A 45 6.73 -4.27 11.76
C PHE A 45 6.89 -5.25 10.59
N GLY A 46 5.88 -5.41 9.75
CA GLY A 46 5.88 -6.41 8.68
C GLY A 46 7.03 -6.23 7.69
N PHE A 47 7.37 -4.98 7.34
CA PHE A 47 8.47 -4.69 6.42
C PHE A 47 9.86 -4.93 7.04
N VAL A 48 9.99 -4.84 8.37
CA VAL A 48 11.21 -5.25 9.09
C VAL A 48 11.31 -6.78 9.09
N GLY A 49 10.18 -7.44 9.23
CA GLY A 49 10.07 -8.90 9.17
C GLY A 49 10.49 -9.49 7.82
N ALA A 50 10.41 -8.71 6.74
CA ALA A 50 10.85 -9.12 5.40
C ALA A 50 12.31 -9.58 5.35
N PHE A 51 13.17 -9.04 6.22
CA PHE A 51 14.59 -9.38 6.27
C PHE A 51 14.90 -10.62 7.12
N ASN A 52 13.96 -11.08 7.95
CA ASN A 52 14.23 -12.08 8.99
C ASN A 52 13.31 -13.32 8.93
N TYR A 53 12.08 -13.17 8.42
CA TYR A 53 11.02 -14.17 8.60
C TYR A 53 10.47 -14.76 7.29
N GLY A 54 11.08 -14.43 6.14
CA GLY A 54 10.82 -15.11 4.86
C GLY A 54 10.04 -14.30 3.83
N GLN A 55 9.75 -14.94 2.69
CA GLN A 55 9.28 -14.27 1.48
C GLN A 55 7.89 -13.64 1.62
N THR A 56 6.98 -14.26 2.40
CA THR A 56 5.64 -13.71 2.63
C THR A 56 5.70 -12.32 3.28
N TYR A 57 6.73 -12.03 4.10
CA TYR A 57 6.86 -10.72 4.71
C TYR A 57 7.30 -9.61 3.74
N LEU A 58 7.84 -9.96 2.55
CA LEU A 58 8.19 -8.98 1.52
C LEU A 58 6.97 -8.19 1.03
N VAL A 59 5.76 -8.75 1.13
CA VAL A 59 4.51 -8.05 0.76
C VAL A 59 4.31 -6.77 1.57
N TRP A 60 4.85 -6.70 2.78
CA TRP A 60 4.70 -5.55 3.66
C TRP A 60 5.64 -4.40 3.28
N LEU A 61 6.61 -4.61 2.39
CA LEU A 61 7.40 -3.51 1.78
C LEU A 61 6.53 -2.54 0.97
N ALA A 62 5.31 -2.94 0.60
CA ALA A 62 4.33 -2.05 0.00
C ALA A 62 3.99 -0.85 0.90
N ASN A 63 4.14 -0.94 2.24
CA ASN A 63 3.87 0.17 3.16
C ASN A 63 4.87 1.33 3.00
N PRO A 64 6.19 1.14 3.19
CA PRO A 64 7.18 2.17 2.90
C PRO A 64 7.04 2.78 1.49
N LEU A 65 6.74 1.94 0.49
CA LEU A 65 6.56 2.40 -0.89
C LEU A 65 5.31 3.29 -1.04
N LEU A 66 4.19 2.91 -0.42
CA LEU A 66 2.97 3.73 -0.36
C LEU A 66 3.25 5.07 0.33
N TRP A 67 3.86 5.07 1.51
CA TRP A 67 4.15 6.30 2.25
C TRP A 67 5.09 7.21 1.47
N ALA A 68 6.12 6.65 0.84
CA ALA A 68 7.00 7.40 -0.04
C ALA A 68 6.21 8.00 -1.22
N SER A 69 5.31 7.23 -1.83
CA SER A 69 4.47 7.72 -2.93
C SER A 69 3.63 8.94 -2.52
N TRP A 70 3.06 8.97 -1.31
CA TRP A 70 2.29 10.10 -0.76
C TRP A 70 3.12 11.38 -0.72
N VAL A 71 4.39 11.26 -0.38
CA VAL A 71 5.31 12.39 -0.27
C VAL A 71 5.76 12.82 -1.68
N PHE A 72 6.21 11.88 -2.51
CA PHE A 72 6.75 12.17 -3.84
C PHE A 72 5.74 12.75 -4.85
N ILE A 73 4.42 12.59 -4.65
CA ILE A 73 3.41 13.15 -5.57
C ILE A 73 3.51 14.69 -5.65
N PHE A 74 3.99 15.34 -4.59
CA PHE A 74 4.07 16.80 -4.51
C PHE A 74 5.24 17.37 -5.33
N PHE A 75 6.40 16.72 -5.31
CA PHE A 75 7.64 17.25 -5.91
C PHE A 75 8.25 16.41 -7.04
N LYS A 76 8.07 15.08 -7.06
CA LYS A 76 8.49 14.21 -8.18
C LYS A 76 7.37 13.23 -8.59
N PRO A 77 6.32 13.68 -9.30
CA PRO A 77 5.16 12.84 -9.64
C PRO A 77 5.51 11.55 -10.41
N LYS A 78 6.55 11.57 -11.25
CA LYS A 78 7.01 10.36 -11.97
C LYS A 78 7.51 9.28 -11.00
N VAL A 79 8.25 9.69 -9.96
CA VAL A 79 8.72 8.78 -8.90
C VAL A 79 7.53 8.27 -8.09
N SER A 80 6.55 9.13 -7.78
CA SER A 80 5.32 8.74 -7.09
C SER A 80 4.54 7.67 -7.85
N VAL A 81 4.38 7.79 -9.18
CA VAL A 81 3.76 6.75 -10.02
C VAL A 81 4.54 5.43 -9.97
N PHE A 82 5.86 5.49 -10.10
CA PHE A 82 6.68 4.27 -10.03
C PHE A 82 6.54 3.56 -8.67
N LEU A 83 6.58 4.32 -7.57
CA LEU A 83 6.43 3.80 -6.22
C LEU A 83 5.02 3.22 -5.97
N SER A 84 3.97 3.88 -6.47
CA SER A 84 2.59 3.40 -6.32
C SER A 84 2.33 2.12 -7.12
N VAL A 85 2.89 2.02 -8.34
CA VAL A 85 2.87 0.77 -9.12
C VAL A 85 3.56 -0.35 -8.35
N LEU A 86 4.78 -0.11 -7.87
CA LEU A 86 5.55 -1.14 -7.16
C LEU A 86 4.85 -1.57 -5.86
N ALA A 87 4.33 -0.62 -5.09
CA ALA A 87 3.54 -0.90 -3.89
C ALA A 87 2.31 -1.77 -4.22
N PHE A 88 1.59 -1.45 -5.30
CA PHE A 88 0.38 -2.17 -5.69
C PHE A 88 0.68 -3.60 -6.12
N LEU A 89 1.73 -3.81 -6.93
CA LEU A 89 2.13 -5.15 -7.37
C LEU A 89 2.58 -6.02 -6.18
N ILE A 90 3.34 -5.45 -5.25
CA ILE A 90 3.79 -6.15 -4.04
C ILE A 90 2.59 -6.49 -3.13
N ALA A 91 1.64 -5.57 -2.95
CA ALA A 91 0.43 -5.82 -2.16
C ALA A 91 -0.48 -6.87 -2.81
N LEU A 92 -0.59 -6.88 -4.14
CA LEU A 92 -1.32 -7.92 -4.89
C LEU A 92 -0.65 -9.29 -4.76
N ALA A 93 0.68 -9.36 -4.68
CA ALA A 93 1.40 -10.61 -4.52
C ALA A 93 0.98 -11.38 -3.25
N PHE A 94 0.44 -10.70 -2.23
CA PHE A 94 -0.10 -11.36 -1.04
C PHE A 94 -1.28 -12.30 -1.34
N LEU A 95 -2.00 -12.12 -2.46
CA LEU A 95 -3.03 -13.07 -2.90
C LEU A 95 -2.46 -14.43 -3.29
N LEU A 96 -1.18 -14.48 -3.64
CA LEU A 96 -0.46 -15.69 -4.04
C LEU A 96 0.20 -16.40 -2.84
N CYS A 97 0.31 -15.73 -1.69
CA CYS A 97 0.88 -16.32 -0.48
C CYS A 97 -0.08 -17.36 0.10
N VAL A 98 0.42 -18.57 0.37
CA VAL A 98 -0.38 -19.67 0.93
C VAL A 98 -0.15 -19.81 2.44
N ASP A 99 1.06 -19.49 2.89
CA ASP A 99 1.48 -19.58 4.28
C ASP A 99 2.31 -18.38 4.72
N ILE A 100 2.41 -18.24 6.03
CA ILE A 100 3.26 -17.26 6.68
C ILE A 100 3.98 -17.91 7.86
N LYS A 101 5.25 -17.56 8.04
CA LYS A 101 6.09 -18.09 9.11
C LYS A 101 5.86 -17.29 10.39
N ASP A 102 5.46 -17.95 11.47
CA ASP A 102 5.36 -17.32 12.79
C ASP A 102 6.77 -16.91 13.28
N PRO A 103 6.99 -15.63 13.62
CA PRO A 103 8.29 -15.14 14.08
C PRO A 103 8.70 -15.70 15.44
N ASN A 104 7.77 -16.20 16.25
CA ASN A 104 8.05 -16.73 17.59
C ASN A 104 8.40 -18.21 17.57
N THR A 105 7.65 -19.01 16.81
CA THR A 105 7.80 -20.47 16.76
C THR A 105 8.59 -20.94 15.54
N GLY A 106 8.70 -20.11 14.50
CA GLY A 106 9.29 -20.47 13.21
C GLY A 106 8.45 -21.43 12.37
N VAL A 107 7.26 -21.81 12.84
CA VAL A 107 6.33 -22.70 12.15
C VAL A 107 5.55 -21.93 11.09
N TYR A 108 5.22 -22.59 9.98
CA TYR A 108 4.38 -22.00 8.93
C TYR A 108 2.90 -22.26 9.22
N HIS A 109 2.11 -21.20 9.21
CA HIS A 109 0.67 -21.25 9.32
C HIS A 109 0.03 -20.91 7.97
N LYS A 110 -1.03 -21.63 7.60
CA LYS A 110 -1.74 -21.40 6.34
C LYS A 110 -2.61 -20.16 6.46
N ILE A 111 -2.55 -19.30 5.45
CA ILE A 111 -3.45 -18.15 5.30
C ILE A 111 -4.79 -18.67 4.78
N ILE A 112 -5.84 -18.59 5.60
CA ILE A 112 -7.18 -19.08 5.26
C ILE A 112 -8.04 -18.01 4.62
N SER A 113 -7.83 -16.74 4.98
CA SER A 113 -8.64 -15.62 4.48
C SER A 113 -7.88 -14.30 4.46
N ARG A 114 -8.28 -13.43 3.54
CA ARG A 114 -7.86 -12.02 3.48
C ARG A 114 -9.01 -11.19 4.00
N GLU A 115 -8.77 -10.49 5.09
CA GLU A 115 -9.80 -9.80 5.85
C GLU A 115 -9.99 -8.35 5.37
N ALA A 116 -10.99 -7.67 5.92
CA ALA A 116 -11.35 -6.31 5.53
C ALA A 116 -10.18 -5.32 5.58
N GLY A 117 -9.25 -5.48 6.54
CA GLY A 117 -8.05 -4.65 6.63
C GLY A 117 -7.13 -4.79 5.41
N TYR A 118 -7.00 -5.99 4.83
CA TYR A 118 -6.23 -6.17 3.60
C TYR A 118 -6.88 -5.47 2.41
N TRP A 119 -8.19 -5.60 2.25
CA TRP A 119 -8.90 -4.99 1.12
C TRP A 119 -8.94 -3.47 1.19
N LEU A 120 -9.10 -2.89 2.38
CA LEU A 120 -8.99 -1.44 2.60
C LEU A 120 -7.57 -0.94 2.34
N TRP A 121 -6.57 -1.70 2.78
CA TRP A 121 -5.16 -1.40 2.52
C TRP A 121 -4.83 -1.43 1.02
N LEU A 122 -5.23 -2.49 0.31
CA LEU A 122 -5.06 -2.61 -1.13
C LEU A 122 -5.80 -1.49 -1.88
N SER A 123 -7.00 -1.12 -1.42
CA SER A 123 -7.77 0.00 -1.97
C SER A 123 -7.09 1.35 -1.75
N SER A 124 -6.43 1.55 -0.60
CA SER A 124 -5.61 2.73 -0.33
C SER A 124 -4.46 2.86 -1.34
N ILE A 125 -3.77 1.76 -1.61
CA ILE A 125 -2.68 1.70 -2.59
C ILE A 125 -3.22 1.92 -4.00
N GLY A 126 -4.32 1.27 -4.37
CA GLY A 126 -4.99 1.43 -5.66
C GLY A 126 -5.45 2.87 -5.90
N THR A 127 -6.01 3.54 -4.88
CA THR A 127 -6.37 4.96 -4.93
C THR A 127 -5.15 5.82 -5.25
N MET A 128 -4.01 5.51 -4.63
CA MET A 128 -2.77 6.24 -4.87
C MET A 128 -2.22 5.98 -6.29
N LEU A 129 -2.26 4.74 -6.76
CA LEU A 129 -1.87 4.37 -8.13
C LEU A 129 -2.70 5.13 -9.17
N LEU A 130 -4.02 5.03 -9.10
CA LEU A 130 -4.92 5.69 -10.05
C LEU A 130 -4.77 7.22 -9.98
N GLY A 131 -4.75 7.79 -8.78
CA GLY A 131 -4.60 9.22 -8.59
C GLY A 131 -3.28 9.77 -9.15
N THR A 132 -2.18 9.04 -8.97
CA THR A 132 -0.86 9.46 -9.49
C THR A 132 -0.79 9.42 -11.02
N ILE A 133 -1.43 8.43 -11.67
CA ILE A 133 -1.56 8.35 -13.13
C ILE A 133 -2.37 9.55 -13.66
N MET A 134 -3.53 9.83 -13.09
CA MET A 134 -4.39 10.96 -13.50
C MET A 134 -3.68 12.31 -13.39
N VAL A 135 -2.88 12.51 -12.34
CA VAL A 135 -2.10 13.75 -12.16
C VAL A 135 -0.95 13.85 -13.16
N ARG A 136 -0.37 12.72 -13.60
CA ARG A 136 0.73 12.68 -14.57
C ARG A 136 0.28 13.07 -15.97
N GLU A 137 -0.82 12.51 -16.47
CA GLU A 137 -1.31 12.73 -17.84
C GLU A 137 -1.69 14.20 -18.11
N LYS A 138 -2.25 14.88 -17.12
CA LYS A 138 -2.51 16.33 -17.20
C LYS A 138 -1.24 17.19 -17.28
N LYS A 139 -0.05 16.65 -17.00
CA LYS A 139 1.22 17.39 -17.24
C LYS A 139 1.58 17.42 -18.72
N SER A 140 1.37 16.30 -19.44
CA SER A 140 1.77 16.16 -20.84
C SER A 140 0.88 16.97 -21.78
N GLU A 141 -0.40 17.11 -21.46
CA GLU A 141 -1.38 17.84 -22.28
C GLU A 141 -1.14 19.36 -22.29
N ASN A 142 -0.59 19.92 -21.20
CA ASN A 142 -0.23 21.34 -21.10
C ASN A 142 1.18 21.67 -21.67
N THR A 143 1.82 20.74 -22.37
CA THR A 143 3.15 20.92 -22.98
C THR A 143 3.12 20.84 -24.51
N ILE A 144 1.97 21.11 -25.12
CA ILE A 144 1.89 21.29 -26.58
C ILE A 144 2.19 22.77 -26.86
N PRO A 145 3.27 23.10 -27.60
CA PRO A 145 3.63 24.47 -27.96
C PRO A 145 2.64 25.11 -28.95
#